data_AF-A0A9X1PTU2-F1
#
_entry.id   AF-A0A9X1PTU2-F1
#
_cell.length_a   1.000
_cell.length_b   1.000
_cell.length_c   1.000
_cell.angle_alpha   90.00
_cell.angle_beta   90.00
_cell.angle_gamma   90.00
#
_symmetry.space_group_name_H-M   'P 1'
#
loop_
_entity.id
_entity.type
_entity.pdbx_description
1 polymer ?
#
loop_
_entity_poly.entity_id
_entity_poly.type
_entity_poly.pdbx_seq_one_letter_code
_entity_poly.pdbx_strand_id
1 'polypeptide(L)' 'MQSSQPPTPPPDDLVDFFTAAAFFQPTGHPVSHSTLRRDAEAAGVRIWKRGRRHLVSLSDMLILHGERQDENAEADS' A
#
# COMPACT_ATOMS: atom_id res chain seq x y z
N MET A 1 26.76 -5.65 21.64
CA MET A 1 25.90 -6.83 21.39
C MET A 1 24.82 -6.38 20.44
N GLN A 2 24.89 -6.78 19.16
CA GLN A 2 23.83 -6.45 18.19
C GLN A 2 22.66 -7.40 18.44
N SER A 3 21.52 -6.85 18.86
CA SER A 3 20.27 -7.57 19.02
C SER A 3 19.78 -7.96 17.62
N SER A 4 20.00 -9.22 17.23
CA SER A 4 19.39 -9.79 16.03
C SER A 4 17.89 -9.93 16.27
N GLN A 5 17.14 -8.86 16.03
CA GLN A 5 15.68 -8.92 16.12
C GLN A 5 15.18 -9.90 15.04
N PRO A 6 14.34 -10.88 15.40
CA PRO A 6 13.82 -11.82 14.42
C PRO A 6 13.06 -11.07 13.32
N PRO A 7 13.09 -11.56 12.07
CA PRO A 7 12.37 -10.92 10.99
C PRO A 7 10.89 -10.85 11.36
N THR A 8 10.31 -9.65 11.32
CA THR A 8 8.88 -9.44 11.53
C THR A 8 8.11 -10.38 10.61
N PRO A 9 7.13 -11.14 11.10
CA PRO A 9 6.30 -11.98 10.25
C PRO A 9 5.53 -11.12 9.23
N PRO A 10 5.14 -11.70 8.09
CA PRO A 10 4.24 -11.03 7.15
C PRO A 10 2.90 -10.71 7.82
N PRO A 11 2.28 -9.56 7.49
CA PRO A 11 0.90 -9.28 7.86
C PRO A 11 -0.08 -10.34 7.33
N ASP A 12 -1.21 -10.51 7.99
CA ASP A 12 -2.26 -11.44 7.55
C ASP A 12 -3.11 -10.88 6.40
N ASP A 13 -3.05 -9.56 6.18
CA ASP A 13 -3.87 -8.81 5.21
C ASP A 13 -3.13 -8.51 3.89
N LEU A 14 -2.18 -9.38 3.52
CA LEU A 14 -1.39 -9.20 2.30
C LEU A 14 -2.22 -9.40 1.04
N VAL A 15 -2.24 -8.36 0.20
CA VAL A 15 -2.90 -8.34 -1.11
C VAL A 15 -1.92 -7.92 -2.20
N ASP A 16 -2.17 -8.31 -3.45
CA ASP A 16 -1.42 -7.72 -4.58
C ASP A 16 -1.98 -6.35 -4.97
N PHE A 17 -1.17 -5.55 -5.68
CA PHE A 17 -1.56 -4.20 -6.10
C PHE A 17 -2.80 -4.18 -7.01
N PHE A 18 -3.08 -5.25 -7.73
CA PHE A 18 -4.30 -5.36 -8.53
C PHE A 18 -5.54 -5.48 -7.64
N THR A 19 -5.46 -6.33 -6.62
CA THR A 19 -6.53 -6.51 -5.63
C THR A 19 -6.75 -5.22 -4.83
N ALA A 20 -5.68 -4.54 -4.41
CA ALA A 20 -5.80 -3.24 -3.73
C ALA A 20 -6.45 -2.18 -4.63
N ALA A 21 -6.04 -2.08 -5.90
CA ALA A 21 -6.65 -1.15 -6.85
C ALA A 21 -8.15 -1.45 -7.08
N ALA A 22 -8.53 -2.73 -7.18
CA ALA A 22 -9.92 -3.15 -7.29
C ALA A 22 -10.73 -2.81 -6.03
N PHE A 23 -10.13 -2.92 -4.85
CA PHE A 23 -10.75 -2.54 -3.57
C PHE A 23 -11.09 -1.05 -3.50
N PHE A 24 -10.25 -0.17 -4.09
CA PHE A 24 -10.50 1.27 -4.11
C PHE A 24 -11.42 1.74 -5.25
N GLN A 25 -11.77 0.91 -6.23
CA GLN A 25 -12.69 1.32 -7.31
C GLN A 25 -14.03 1.88 -6.80
N PRO A 26 -14.69 1.30 -5.79
CA PRO A 26 -16.00 1.77 -5.33
C PRO A 26 -15.94 3.04 -4.47
N THR A 27 -14.76 3.54 -4.09
CA THR A 27 -14.63 4.70 -3.19
C THR A 27 -14.90 6.04 -3.90
N GLY A 28 -15.10 6.04 -5.22
CA GLY A 28 -15.21 7.25 -6.03
C GLY A 28 -13.87 7.86 -6.42
N HIS A 29 -12.76 7.35 -5.86
CA HIS A 29 -11.40 7.81 -6.13
C HIS A 29 -10.51 6.66 -6.60
N PRO A 30 -10.71 6.15 -7.83
CA PRO A 30 -9.96 5.01 -8.31
C PRO A 30 -8.47 5.33 -8.44
N VAL A 31 -7.63 4.46 -7.87
CA VAL A 31 -6.16 4.54 -8.02
C VAL A 31 -5.67 3.30 -8.77
N SER A 32 -4.81 3.52 -9.77
CA SER A 32 -4.26 2.41 -10.57
C SER A 32 -3.24 1.59 -9.76
N HIS A 33 -3.11 0.31 -10.07
CA HIS A 33 -2.14 -0.57 -9.41
C HIS A 33 -0.68 -0.09 -9.55
N SER A 34 -0.33 0.57 -10.66
CA SER A 34 1.01 1.12 -10.88
C SER A 34 1.24 2.38 -10.05
N THR A 35 0.20 3.19 -9.85
CA THR A 35 0.23 4.33 -8.92
C THR A 35 0.37 3.85 -7.49
N LEU A 36 -0.46 2.90 -7.04
CA LEU A 36 -0.35 2.33 -5.67
C LEU A 36 1.05 1.76 -5.40
N ARG A 37 1.66 1.13 -6.40
CA ARG A 37 3.03 0.64 -6.27
C ARG A 37 4.04 1.77 -6.09
N ARG A 38 3.93 2.86 -6.86
CA ARG A 38 4.80 4.02 -6.72
C ARG A 38 4.62 4.68 -5.36
N ASP A 39 3.38 4.83 -4.91
CA ASP A 39 3.05 5.41 -3.60
C ASP A 39 3.63 4.53 -2.48
N ALA A 40 3.48 3.21 -2.57
CA ALA A 40 4.10 2.25 -1.64
C ALA A 40 5.64 2.36 -1.61
N GLU A 41 6.29 2.47 -2.78
CA GLU A 41 7.74 2.62 -2.90
C GLU A 41 8.21 3.98 -2.32
N ALA A 42 7.47 5.06 -2.57
CA ALA A 42 7.79 6.41 -2.07
C ALA A 42 7.61 6.52 -0.55
N ALA A 43 6.58 5.88 0.00
CA ALA A 43 6.29 5.84 1.43
C ALA A 43 7.14 4.81 2.21
N GLY A 44 7.96 4.01 1.51
CA GLY A 44 8.81 2.99 2.15
C GLY A 44 8.03 1.79 2.72
N VAL A 45 6.82 1.53 2.20
CA VAL A 45 5.99 0.39 2.60
C VAL A 45 6.70 -0.92 2.25
N ARG A 46 6.65 -1.89 3.17
CA ARG A 46 7.30 -3.19 2.95
C ARG A 46 6.54 -4.01 1.91
N ILE A 47 7.20 -4.25 0.78
CA ILE A 47 6.69 -5.13 -0.28
C ILE A 47 7.16 -6.56 -0.06
N TRP A 48 6.21 -7.47 0.10
CA TRP A 48 6.44 -8.90 0.28
C TRP A 48 6.43 -9.62 -1.06
N LYS A 49 7.28 -10.65 -1.21
CA LYS A 49 7.34 -11.44 -2.44
C LYS A 49 6.82 -12.84 -2.20
N ARG A 50 5.78 -13.24 -2.93
CA ARG A 50 5.25 -14.62 -2.94
C ARG A 50 5.29 -15.16 -4.36
N GLY A 51 6.35 -15.90 -4.68
CA GLY A 51 6.64 -16.35 -6.04
C GLY A 51 6.91 -15.16 -6.98
N ARG A 52 6.03 -14.96 -7.97
CA ARG A 52 6.09 -13.84 -8.93
C ARG A 52 5.26 -12.62 -8.52
N ARG A 53 4.45 -12.73 -7.45
CA ARG A 53 3.57 -11.64 -7.00
C ARG A 53 4.28 -10.77 -5.97
N HIS A 54 4.05 -9.47 -6.09
CA HIS A 54 4.36 -8.49 -5.06
C HIS A 54 3.10 -8.24 -4.25
N LEU A 55 3.22 -8.42 -2.94
CA LEU A 55 2.15 -8.29 -1.98
C LEU A 55 2.48 -7.14 -1.03
N VAL A 56 1.44 -6.51 -0.52
CA VAL A 56 1.49 -5.34 0.33
C VAL A 56 0.35 -5.45 1.33
N SER A 57 0.52 -4.90 2.53
CA SER A 57 -0.57 -4.86 3.52
C SER A 57 -1.69 -3.98 3.01
N LEU A 58 -2.92 -4.49 3.03
CA LEU A 58 -4.09 -3.68 2.68
C LEU A 58 -4.24 -2.48 3.63
N SER A 59 -3.89 -2.66 4.91
CA SER A 59 -3.89 -1.58 5.91
C SER A 59 -2.96 -0.43 5.53
N ASP A 60 -1.72 -0.75 5.10
CA ASP A 60 -0.78 0.28 4.63
C ASP A 60 -1.34 1.02 3.39
N MET A 61 -1.99 0.29 2.47
CA MET A 61 -2.61 0.91 1.29
C MET A 61 -3.81 1.79 1.63
N LEU A 62 -4.58 1.47 2.66
CA LEU A 62 -5.67 2.31 3.15
C LEU A 62 -5.15 3.65 3.68
N ILE A 63 -4.05 3.61 4.44
CA ILE A 63 -3.40 4.83 4.97
C ILE A 63 -2.93 5.70 3.81
N LEU A 64 -2.16 5.15 2.88
CA LEU A 64 -1.67 5.92 1.71
C LEU A 64 -2.81 6.45 0.84
N HIS A 65 -3.90 5.68 0.70
CA HIS A 65 -5.06 6.14 -0.06
C HIS A 65 -5.75 7.32 0.62
N GLY A 66 -5.84 7.30 1.95
CA GLY A 66 -6.38 8.39 2.76
C GLY A 66 -5.54 9.66 2.68
N GLU A 67 -4.23 9.56 2.92
CA GLU A 67 -3.29 10.69 2.84
C GLU A 67 -3.38 11.41 1.48
N ARG A 68 -3.50 10.64 0.40
CA ARG A 68 -3.69 11.19 -0.96
C ARG A 68 -5.00 11.98 -1.12
N GLN A 69 -6.08 11.56 -0.47
CA GLN A 69 -7.35 12.32 -0.54
C GLN A 69 -7.20 13.65 0.19
N ASP A 70 -6.55 13.65 1.35
CA ASP A 70 -6.34 14.85 2.15
C ASP A 70 -5.47 15.87 1.38
N GLU A 71 -4.37 15.42 0.75
CA GLU A 71 -3.52 16.27 -0.09
C GLU A 71 -4.29 16.89 -1.28
N ASN A 72 -5.16 16.12 -1.94
CA ASN A 72 -5.97 16.64 -3.04
C ASN A 72 -7.06 17.62 -2.56
N ALA A 73 -7.61 17.42 -1.36
CA ALA A 73 -8.60 18.32 -0.79
C ALA A 73 -7.99 19.68 -0.40
N GLU A 74 -6.76 19.68 0.10
CA GLU A 74 -6.02 20.92 0.42
C GLU A 74 -5.57 21.68 -0.84
N ALA A 75 -5.26 20.97 -1.93
CA ALA A 75 -4.82 21.60 -3.19
C ALA A 75 -5.95 22.30 -3.98
N ASP A 76 -7.21 21.95 -3.73
CA ASP A 76 -8.40 22.51 -4.42
C ASP A 76 -9.08 23.63 -3.61
N SER A 77 -8.50 24.03 -2.46
CA SER A 77 -8.97 25.11 -1.57
C SER A 77 -8.15 26.40 -1.73
#